data_AF-A0A3S4NWN9-F1
#
_entry.id   AF-A0A3S4NWN9-F1
#
_cell.length_a   1.000
_cell.length_b   1.000
_cell.length_c   1.000
_cell.angle_alpha   90.00
_cell.angle_beta   90.00
_cell.angle_gamma   90.00
#
_symmetry.space_group_name_H-M   'P 1'
#
loop_
_entity.id
_entity.type
_entity.pdbx_description
1 polymer ?
#
loop_
_entity_poly.entity_id
_entity_poly.type
_entity_poly.pdbx_seq_one_letter_code
_entity_poly.pdbx_strand_id
1 'polypeptide(L)'
;MSYTQLTQDERYHIQYLSRHHTVTEIAKQLNRHKSTISREIRRHSTQEKPYNAEKAQQQSRLTKQRKRKPYKLHSRLIQHIDTLIRLKLSPEQVCAYLYKHHQITPPQHRL
;
A
#
# COMPACT_ATOMS: atom_id res chain seq x y z
N MET A 1 -3.89 -5.53 -17.34
CA MET A 1 -2.72 -4.65 -17.15
C MET A 1 -2.00 -5.05 -15.88
N SER A 2 -0.75 -5.50 -15.97
CA SER A 2 0.07 -5.71 -14.77
C SER A 2 0.58 -4.37 -14.26
N TYR A 3 0.22 -4.00 -13.03
CA TYR A 3 0.73 -2.78 -12.41
C TYR A 3 2.22 -2.97 -12.09
N THR A 4 3.08 -2.29 -12.84
CA THR A 4 4.52 -2.32 -12.62
C THR A 4 4.96 -1.02 -11.95
N GLN A 5 5.63 -1.14 -10.80
CA GLN A 5 6.19 0.01 -10.09
C GLN A 5 7.46 0.50 -10.79
N LEU A 6 7.69 1.82 -10.75
CA LEU A 6 8.94 2.40 -11.22
C LEU A 6 10.12 1.94 -10.36
N THR A 7 11.17 1.46 -11.01
CA THR A 7 12.43 1.04 -10.40
C THR A 7 13.22 2.24 -9.89
N GLN A 8 14.29 1.98 -9.14
CA GLN A 8 15.20 3.04 -8.69
C GLN A 8 15.85 3.75 -9.88
N ASP A 9 16.32 2.98 -10.85
CA ASP A 9 17.04 3.49 -12.02
C ASP A 9 16.13 4.33 -12.91
N GLU A 10 14.87 3.91 -13.07
CA GLU A 10 13.87 4.72 -13.77
C GLU A 10 13.63 6.05 -13.06
N ARG A 11 13.58 6.07 -11.73
CA ARG A 11 13.43 7.32 -10.97
C ARG A 11 14.64 8.25 -11.15
N TYR A 12 15.85 7.70 -11.17
CA TYR A 12 17.05 8.50 -11.45
C TYR A 12 17.03 9.07 -12.88
N HIS A 13 16.63 8.28 -13.87
CA HIS A 13 16.44 8.76 -15.23
C HIS A 13 15.39 9.87 -15.31
N ILE A 14 14.24 9.71 -14.63
CA ILE A 14 13.21 10.75 -14.56
C ILE A 14 13.80 12.04 -13.97
N GLN A 15 14.57 11.96 -12.88
CA GLN A 15 15.19 13.14 -12.26
C GLN A 15 16.16 13.85 -13.20
N TYR A 16 16.97 13.11 -13.95
CA TYR A 16 17.88 13.70 -14.94
C TYR A 16 17.09 14.35 -16.08
N LEU A 17 16.18 13.60 -16.69
CA LEU A 17 15.45 14.02 -17.89
C LEU A 17 14.42 15.12 -17.61
N SER A 18 13.83 15.20 -16.41
CA SER A 18 12.83 16.22 -16.07
C SER A 18 13.34 17.66 -16.15
N ARG A 19 14.67 17.85 -16.23
CA ARG A 19 15.30 19.16 -16.41
C ARG A 19 15.33 19.63 -17.87
N HIS A 20 15.25 18.70 -18.82
CA HIS A 20 15.53 18.99 -20.23
C HIS A 20 14.45 18.45 -21.19
N HIS A 21 13.56 17.58 -20.72
CA HIS A 21 12.58 16.88 -21.53
C HIS A 21 11.17 17.01 -20.97
N THR A 22 10.19 16.95 -21.87
CA THR A 22 8.77 16.89 -21.54
C THR A 22 8.40 15.52 -20.95
N VAL A 23 7.32 15.48 -20.16
CA VAL A 23 6.77 14.23 -19.60
C VAL A 23 6.47 13.19 -20.69
N THR A 24 6.08 13.63 -21.89
CA THR A 24 5.83 12.75 -23.05
C THR A 24 7.09 12.11 -23.59
N GLU A 25 8.21 12.83 -23.66
CA GLU A 25 9.49 12.29 -24.14
C GLU A 25 10.07 11.31 -23.14
N ILE A 26 10.03 11.66 -21.84
CA ILE A 26 10.46 10.78 -20.75
C ILE A 26 9.67 9.47 -20.77
N ALA A 27 8.35 9.55 -20.97
CA ALA A 27 7.48 8.39 -21.07
C ALA A 27 7.86 7.48 -22.26
N LYS A 28 8.15 8.06 -23.43
CA LYS A 28 8.61 7.29 -24.60
C LYS A 28 9.96 6.64 -24.34
N GLN A 29 10.92 7.38 -23.78
CA GLN A 29 12.29 6.89 -23.53
C GLN A 29 12.33 5.75 -22.50
N LEU A 30 11.50 5.83 -21.45
CA LEU A 30 11.40 4.79 -20.43
C LEU A 30 10.44 3.67 -20.82
N ASN A 31 9.81 3.75 -22.00
CA ASN A 31 8.74 2.85 -22.42
C ASN A 31 7.63 2.71 -21.35
N ARG A 32 7.24 3.84 -20.75
CA ARG A 32 6.21 3.93 -19.70
C ARG A 32 5.06 4.80 -20.18
N HIS A 33 3.89 4.58 -19.58
CA HIS A 33 2.74 5.42 -19.87
C HIS A 33 2.94 6.87 -19.34
N LYS A 34 2.54 7.88 -20.13
CA LYS A 34 2.62 9.31 -19.78
C LYS A 34 2.04 9.61 -18.40
N SER A 35 0.89 9.02 -18.07
CA SER A 35 0.24 9.25 -16.78
C SER A 35 0.99 8.64 -15.59
N THR A 36 1.85 7.64 -15.81
CA THR A 36 2.73 7.10 -14.76
C THR A 36 3.81 8.12 -14.43
N ILE A 37 4.51 8.63 -15.43
CA ILE A 37 5.57 9.65 -15.25
C ILE A 37 5.00 10.95 -14.68
N SER A 38 3.85 11.41 -15.20
CA SER A 38 3.19 12.62 -14.69
C SER A 38 2.80 12.49 -13.21
N ARG A 39 2.20 11.36 -12.81
CA ARG A 39 1.81 11.12 -11.42
C ARG A 39 3.02 10.97 -10.50
N GLU A 40 4.08 10.33 -10.99
CA GLU A 40 5.34 10.17 -10.29
C GLU A 40 5.99 11.54 -10.01
N ILE A 41 6.15 12.38 -11.03
CA ILE A 41 6.74 13.72 -10.89
C ILE A 41 5.90 14.54 -9.93
N ARG A 42 4.59 14.67 -10.19
CA ARG A 42 3.66 15.46 -9.36
C ARG A 42 3.66 15.05 -7.88
N ARG A 43 3.86 13.76 -7.59
CA ARG A 43 3.88 13.25 -6.21
C ARG A 43 5.16 13.63 -5.46
N HIS A 44 6.27 13.82 -6.18
CA HIS A 44 7.59 13.99 -5.59
C HIS A 44 8.30 15.30 -5.98
N SER A 45 7.58 16.23 -6.62
CA SER A 45 7.96 17.62 -6.84
C SER A 45 6.99 18.54 -6.11
N THR A 46 7.48 19.66 -5.58
CA THR A 46 6.65 20.77 -5.09
C THR A 46 6.92 22.02 -5.91
N GLN A 47 6.12 23.08 -5.77
CA GLN A 47 6.36 24.34 -6.47
C GLN A 47 7.77 24.90 -6.20
N GLU A 48 8.30 24.65 -5.00
CA GLU A 48 9.61 25.14 -4.56
C GLU A 48 10.76 24.15 -4.78
N LYS A 49 10.47 22.86 -5.01
CA LYS A 49 11.51 21.80 -5.05
C LYS A 49 11.38 20.93 -6.29
N PRO A 50 12.46 20.79 -7.08
CA PRO A 50 12.45 19.90 -8.23
C PRO A 50 12.27 18.44 -7.78
N TYR A 51 11.87 17.60 -8.73
CA TYR A 51 11.72 16.17 -8.51
C TYR A 51 13.01 15.54 -7.94
N ASN A 52 12.85 14.71 -6.90
CA ASN A 52 13.95 14.01 -6.24
C ASN A 52 13.67 12.50 -6.17
N ALA A 53 14.49 11.72 -6.89
CA ALA A 53 14.38 10.27 -7.02
C ALA A 53 14.61 9.54 -5.69
N GLU A 54 15.52 10.04 -4.86
CA GLU A 54 15.84 9.43 -3.57
C GLU A 54 14.63 9.51 -2.62
N LYS A 55 14.02 10.69 -2.49
CA LYS A 55 12.79 10.88 -1.72
C LYS A 55 11.65 10.02 -2.26
N ALA A 56 11.52 9.93 -3.57
CA ALA A 56 10.51 9.11 -4.22
C ALA A 56 10.66 7.61 -3.87
N GLN A 57 11.91 7.12 -3.87
CA GLN A 57 12.20 5.76 -3.47
C GLN A 57 11.98 5.51 -1.98
N GLN A 58 12.47 6.41 -1.12
CA GLN A 58 12.28 6.29 0.32
C GLN A 58 10.78 6.21 0.63
N GLN A 59 9.95 7.07 0.03
CA GLN A 59 8.50 7.02 0.19
C GLN A 59 7.90 5.70 -0.30
N SER A 60 8.35 5.18 -1.44
CA SER A 60 7.92 3.88 -1.96
C SER A 60 8.25 2.74 -0.99
N ARG A 61 9.46 2.73 -0.43
CA ARG A 61 9.90 1.76 0.59
C ARG A 61 9.09 1.86 1.87
N LEU A 62 8.88 3.07 2.38
CA LEU A 62 8.07 3.33 3.57
C LEU A 62 6.61 2.88 3.36
N THR A 63 6.04 3.14 2.18
CA THR A 63 4.67 2.70 1.86
C THR A 63 4.57 1.17 1.79
N LYS A 64 5.59 0.50 1.24
CA LYS A 64 5.67 -0.97 1.26
C LYS A 64 5.79 -1.52 2.68
N GLN A 65 6.59 -0.89 3.53
CA GLN A 65 6.75 -1.29 4.94
C GLN A 65 5.49 -1.02 5.77
N ARG A 66 4.79 0.08 5.49
CA ARG A 66 3.50 0.44 6.10
C ARG A 66 2.34 -0.43 5.63
N LYS A 67 2.54 -1.34 4.66
CA LYS A 67 1.52 -2.33 4.35
C LYS A 67 1.13 -3.03 5.65
N ARG A 68 -0.18 -3.13 5.89
CA ARG A 68 -0.75 -3.75 7.09
C ARG A 68 -0.01 -5.06 7.34
N LYS A 69 0.59 -5.20 8.53
CA LYS A 69 1.05 -6.50 8.98
C LYS A 69 -0.12 -7.47 8.79
N PRO A 70 0.06 -8.63 8.14
CA PRO A 70 -0.99 -9.63 8.14
C PRO A 70 -1.30 -9.92 9.61
N TYR A 71 -2.51 -9.55 10.05
CA TYR A 71 -2.96 -9.87 11.39
C TYR A 71 -3.26 -11.37 11.35
N LYS A 72 -2.27 -12.20 11.70
CA LYS A 72 -2.59 -13.59 12.00
C LYS A 72 -3.36 -13.56 13.32
N LEU A 73 -4.64 -13.91 13.27
CA LEU A 73 -5.40 -14.22 14.48
C LEU A 73 -4.59 -15.29 15.24
N HIS A 74 -4.39 -15.06 16.54
CA HIS A 74 -3.62 -15.98 17.37
C HIS A 74 -4.27 -17.38 17.32
N SER A 75 -3.47 -18.45 17.26
CA SER A 75 -3.98 -19.83 17.05
C SER A 75 -5.04 -20.23 18.08
N ARG A 76 -4.86 -19.81 19.34
CA ARG A 76 -5.84 -20.04 20.42
C ARG A 76 -7.18 -19.35 20.18
N LEU A 77 -7.17 -18.16 19.57
CA LEU A 77 -8.38 -17.42 19.21
C LEU A 77 -9.12 -18.10 18.05
N ILE A 78 -8.38 -18.63 17.07
CA ILE A 78 -8.95 -19.39 15.95
C ILE A 78 -9.65 -20.65 16.46
N GLN A 79 -9.04 -21.40 17.38
CA GLN A 79 -9.66 -22.57 18.00
C GLN A 79 -10.94 -22.20 18.77
N HIS A 80 -10.93 -21.08 19.48
CA HIS A 80 -12.09 -20.60 20.22
C HIS A 80 -13.25 -20.21 19.27
N ILE A 81 -12.94 -19.52 18.17
CA ILE A 81 -13.91 -19.21 17.12
C ILE A 81 -14.50 -20.49 16.52
N ASP A 82 -13.66 -21.48 16.19
CA ASP A 82 -14.11 -22.77 15.63
C ASP A 82 -15.04 -23.51 16.59
N THR A 83 -14.72 -23.53 17.89
CA THR A 83 -15.61 -24.13 18.90
C THR A 83 -16.97 -23.42 18.99
N LEU A 84 -17.00 -22.08 18.90
CA LEU A 84 -18.26 -21.33 18.96
C LEU A 84 -19.09 -21.52 17.68
N ILE A 85 -18.45 -21.60 16.51
CA ILE A 85 -19.14 -21.90 15.24
C ILE A 85 -19.74 -23.32 15.27
N ARG A 86 -19.03 -24.30 15.83
CA ARG A 86 -19.54 -25.68 16.01
C ARG A 86 -20.76 -25.72 16.93
N LEU A 87 -20.86 -24.81 17.89
CA LEU A 87 -22.03 -24.60 18.75
C LEU A 87 -23.18 -23.83 18.05
N LYS A 88 -23.12 -23.66 16.71
CA LYS A 88 -24.15 -23.01 15.88
C LYS A 88 -24.38 -21.53 16.18
N LEU A 89 -23.42 -20.86 16.83
CA LEU A 89 -23.47 -19.40 16.99
C LEU A 89 -23.22 -18.71 15.64
N SER A 90 -24.00 -17.66 15.36
CA SER A 90 -23.79 -16.83 14.18
C SER A 90 -22.48 -16.03 14.30
N PRO A 91 -21.86 -15.60 13.18
CA PRO A 91 -20.65 -14.80 13.21
C PRO A 91 -20.76 -13.53 14.09
N GLU A 92 -21.95 -12.94 14.15
CA GLU A 92 -22.25 -11.77 14.99
C GLU A 92 -22.28 -12.13 16.48
N GLN A 93 -22.89 -13.29 16.83
CA GLN A 93 -22.91 -13.80 18.19
C GLN A 93 -21.51 -14.20 18.69
N VAL A 94 -20.69 -14.78 17.81
CA VAL A 94 -19.28 -15.06 18.10
C VAL A 94 -18.53 -13.76 18.41
N CYS A 95 -18.73 -12.71 17.61
CA CYS A 95 -18.13 -11.39 17.86
C CYS A 95 -18.58 -10.82 19.22
N ALA A 96 -19.87 -10.87 19.53
CA ALA A 96 -20.42 -10.39 20.80
C ALA A 96 -19.88 -11.18 22.01
N TYR A 97 -19.73 -12.50 21.87
CA TYR A 97 -19.17 -13.36 22.91
C TYR A 97 -17.69 -13.05 23.17
N LEU A 98 -16.89 -12.90 22.10
CA LEU A 98 -15.47 -12.55 22.21
C LEU A 98 -15.25 -11.18 22.85
N TYR A 99 -16.12 -10.22 22.54
CA TYR A 99 -16.09 -8.89 23.16
C TYR A 99 -16.40 -8.95 24.66
N LYS A 100 -17.42 -9.72 25.04
CA LYS A 100 -17.89 -9.83 26.43
C LYS A 100 -16.94 -10.61 27.35
N HIS A 101 -16.34 -11.71 26.86
CA HIS A 101 -15.59 -12.64 27.70
C HIS A 101 -14.07 -12.51 27.57
N HIS A 102 -13.56 -11.98 26.47
CA HIS A 102 -12.12 -11.91 26.20
C HIS A 102 -11.59 -10.49 25.99
N GLN A 103 -12.46 -9.46 26.02
CA GLN A 103 -12.11 -8.06 25.69
C GLN A 103 -11.44 -7.92 24.31
N ILE A 104 -11.69 -8.87 23.41
CA ILE A 104 -11.15 -8.87 22.06
C ILE A 104 -12.16 -8.15 21.19
N THR A 105 -11.81 -6.96 20.69
CA THR A 105 -12.57 -6.29 19.64
C THR A 105 -12.10 -6.85 18.30
N PRO A 106 -12.86 -7.71 17.60
CA PRO A 106 -12.51 -8.10 16.25
C PRO A 106 -12.45 -6.84 15.39
N PRO A 107 -11.44 -6.71 14.50
CA PRO A 107 -11.30 -5.52 13.67
C PRO A 107 -12.57 -5.38 12.81
N GLN A 108 -13.35 -4.35 13.09
CA GLN A 108 -14.52 -4.06 12.28
C GLN A 108 -14.04 -3.78 10.85
N HIS A 109 -14.58 -4.54 9.90
CA HIS A 109 -14.50 -4.20 8.48
C HIS A 109 -15.23 -2.86 8.31
N ARG A 110 -14.51 -1.75 8.45
CA ARG A 110 -14.98 -0.45 7.98
C ARG A 110 -14.88 -0.51 6.46
N LEU A 111 -16.02 -0.78 5.82
CA LEU A 111 -16.22 -0.66 4.38
C LEU A 111 -15.83 0.75 3.91
#